data_AF-A0A2U2BGP7-F1
#
_entry.id   AF-A0A2U2BGP7-F1
#
_cell.length_a   1.000
_cell.length_b   1.000
_cell.length_c   1.000
_cell.angle_alpha   90.00
_cell.angle_beta   90.00
_cell.angle_gamma   90.00
#
_symmetry.space_group_name_H-M   'P 1'
#
loop_
_entity.id
_entity.type
_entity.pdbx_description
1 polymer ?
#
loop_
_entity_poly.entity_id
_entity_poly.type
_entity_poly.pdbx_seq_one_letter_code
_entity_poly.pdbx_strand_id
1 'polypeptide(L)'
;MSISKEFRRNRQRITDPDGVVLLVEITHSSFSAPFRLANDTKAWTSRGVTYVGYPFRFTLPDSGEGESPKMVLEMDNTGGDILRELESIREPGEEVWCSIIMIDRSMPDIHTMKLSLPISVVAVDSSSIMAKPSMDSILNRSAVTLRYDKRTAPGIFQ
;
A
#
# COMPACT_ATOMS: atom_id res chain seq x y z
N MET A 1 2.74 9.89 15.25
CA MET A 1 3.71 8.84 14.87
C MET A 1 4.64 8.63 16.05
N SER A 2 4.44 7.59 16.86
CA SER A 2 5.26 7.34 18.06
C SER A 2 6.32 6.31 17.72
N ILE A 3 7.58 6.75 17.61
CA ILE A 3 8.73 5.87 17.38
C ILE A 3 9.17 5.30 18.73
N SER A 4 9.32 3.98 18.83
CA SER A 4 9.73 3.34 20.09
C SER A 4 11.17 3.71 20.46
N LYS A 5 11.47 3.78 21.77
CA LYS A 5 12.81 4.14 22.27
C LYS A 5 13.87 3.14 21.79
N GLU A 6 13.54 1.85 21.77
CA GLU A 6 14.44 0.79 21.27
C GLU A 6 14.69 0.90 19.76
N PHE A 7 13.66 1.18 18.95
CA PHE A 7 13.84 1.41 17.52
C PHE A 7 14.80 2.58 17.25
N ARG A 8 14.60 3.70 17.96
CA ARG A 8 15.49 4.87 17.85
C ARG A 8 16.92 4.54 18.27
N ARG A 9 17.10 3.76 19.35
CA ARG A 9 18.40 3.32 19.84
C ARG A 9 19.11 2.44 18.82
N ASN A 10 18.42 1.46 18.23
CA ASN A 10 18.99 0.56 17.21
C ASN A 10 19.45 1.34 15.98
N ARG A 11 18.65 2.30 15.51
CA ARG A 11 18.96 3.13 14.34
C ARG A 11 20.10 4.12 14.55
N GLN A 12 20.38 4.49 15.80
CA GLN A 12 21.48 5.36 16.16
C GLN A 12 22.80 4.61 16.37
N ARG A 13 22.80 3.26 16.34
CA ARG A 13 24.04 2.48 16.40
C ARG A 13 24.77 2.57 15.07
N ILE A 14 26.10 2.62 15.14
CA ILE A 14 26.99 2.58 13.97
C ILE A 14 26.90 1.22 13.26
N THR A 15 26.50 0.16 13.99
CA THR A 15 26.27 -1.18 13.45
C THR A 15 24.87 -1.63 13.85
N ASP A 16 23.98 -1.77 12.86
CA ASP A 16 22.63 -2.35 13.02
C ASP A 16 22.67 -3.80 12.51
N PRO A 17 22.68 -4.81 13.41
CA PRO A 17 22.73 -6.21 13.01
C PRO A 17 21.38 -6.75 12.48
N ASP A 18 20.27 -6.10 12.82
CA ASP A 18 18.92 -6.64 12.61
C ASP A 18 18.22 -6.01 11.40
N GLY A 19 18.33 -4.69 11.23
CA GLY A 19 17.69 -4.00 10.12
C GLY A 19 16.17 -3.89 10.26
N VAL A 20 15.50 -3.44 9.18
CA VAL A 20 14.02 -3.28 9.12
C VAL A 20 13.44 -4.22 8.09
N VAL A 21 12.19 -4.63 8.34
CA VAL A 21 11.36 -5.31 7.36
C VAL A 21 10.14 -4.44 7.08
N LEU A 22 9.82 -4.31 5.79
CA LEU A 22 8.60 -3.68 5.35
C LEU A 22 7.55 -4.77 5.17
N LEU A 23 6.39 -4.55 5.75
CA LEU A 23 5.19 -5.35 5.54
C LEU A 23 4.22 -4.54 4.70
N VAL A 24 3.53 -5.20 3.79
CA VAL A 24 2.50 -4.61 2.95
C VAL A 24 1.23 -5.42 3.13
N GLU A 25 0.15 -4.73 3.45
CA GLU A 25 -1.20 -5.27 3.47
C GLU A 25 -2.03 -4.59 2.38
N ILE A 26 -2.46 -5.35 1.38
CA ILE A 26 -3.33 -4.87 0.30
C ILE A 26 -4.74 -5.37 0.58
N THR A 27 -5.67 -4.43 0.69
CA THR A 27 -7.07 -4.66 1.06
C THR A 27 -7.99 -4.07 0.02
N HIS A 28 -9.07 -4.78 -0.28
CA HIS A 28 -10.10 -4.35 -1.20
C HIS A 28 -11.43 -5.02 -0.80
N SER A 29 -12.56 -4.38 -1.09
CA SER A 29 -13.92 -4.88 -0.82
C SER A 29 -14.20 -6.22 -1.50
N SER A 30 -13.68 -6.39 -2.72
CA SER A 30 -13.93 -7.58 -3.55
C SER A 30 -12.99 -8.76 -3.26
N PHE A 31 -11.94 -8.58 -2.45
CA PHE A 31 -11.02 -9.67 -2.11
C PHE A 31 -11.60 -10.58 -1.02
N SER A 32 -11.46 -11.90 -1.19
CA SER A 32 -11.85 -12.87 -0.17
C SER A 32 -11.01 -12.78 1.10
N ALA A 33 -9.75 -12.38 0.97
CA ALA A 33 -8.82 -12.11 2.07
C ALA A 33 -7.79 -11.04 1.65
N PRO A 34 -7.24 -10.25 2.60
CA PRO A 34 -6.21 -9.28 2.29
C PRO A 34 -4.89 -9.94 1.93
N PHE A 35 -4.18 -9.39 0.94
CA PHE A 35 -2.83 -9.83 0.60
C PHE A 35 -1.83 -9.27 1.61
N ARG A 36 -1.04 -10.16 2.21
CA ARG A 36 -0.08 -9.81 3.27
C ARG A 36 1.31 -10.27 2.87
N LEU A 37 2.15 -9.31 2.53
CA LEU A 37 3.50 -9.51 2.00
C LEU A 37 4.53 -8.92 2.96
N ALA A 38 5.67 -9.59 3.11
CA ALA A 38 6.83 -9.11 3.84
C ALA A 38 8.02 -8.99 2.89
N ASN A 39 8.74 -7.87 2.93
CA ASN A 39 9.95 -7.63 2.13
C ASN A 39 11.13 -8.44 2.66
N ASP A 40 11.01 -9.76 2.57
CA ASP A 40 12.01 -10.72 2.98
C ASP A 40 11.75 -12.04 2.25
N THR A 41 12.74 -12.92 2.25
CA THR A 41 12.59 -14.29 1.71
C THR A 41 11.86 -15.23 2.66
N LYS A 42 11.78 -14.84 3.94
CA LYS A 42 11.10 -15.60 5.01
C LYS A 42 9.74 -15.01 5.32
N ALA A 43 8.78 -15.86 5.65
CA ALA A 43 7.51 -15.41 6.24
C ALA A 43 7.72 -14.79 7.62
N TRP A 44 7.00 -13.70 7.90
CA TRP A 44 7.05 -12.97 9.16
C TRP A 44 5.68 -13.00 9.84
N THR A 45 5.65 -13.10 11.16
CA THR A 45 4.40 -12.98 11.92
C THR A 45 4.48 -11.76 12.82
N SER A 46 3.47 -10.89 12.74
CA SER A 46 3.36 -9.66 13.51
C SER A 46 1.94 -9.53 14.05
N ARG A 47 1.78 -9.38 15.36
CA ARG A 47 0.50 -9.29 16.08
C ARG A 47 -0.47 -10.43 15.77
N GLY A 48 0.07 -11.65 15.61
CA GLY A 48 -0.70 -12.84 15.25
C GLY A 48 -1.13 -12.91 13.78
N VAL A 49 -0.68 -11.98 12.94
CA VAL A 49 -0.90 -11.98 11.49
C VAL A 49 0.35 -12.44 10.77
N THR A 50 0.22 -13.48 9.93
CA THR A 50 1.32 -13.99 9.11
C THR A 50 1.37 -13.26 7.76
N TYR A 51 2.57 -12.82 7.40
CA TYR A 51 2.94 -12.17 6.16
C TYR A 51 3.85 -13.11 5.37
N VAL A 52 3.52 -13.33 4.10
CA VAL A 52 4.30 -14.20 3.22
C VAL A 52 5.56 -13.47 2.81
N GLY A 53 6.71 -14.15 2.87
CA GLY A 53 7.97 -13.60 2.39
C GLY A 53 7.93 -13.41 0.88
N TYR A 54 8.01 -12.17 0.43
CA TYR A 54 8.02 -11.81 -0.97
C TYR A 54 8.98 -10.65 -1.22
N PRO A 55 9.98 -10.79 -2.10
CA PRO A 55 10.87 -9.68 -2.40
C PRO A 55 10.08 -8.60 -3.13
N PHE A 56 10.04 -7.40 -2.54
CA PHE A 56 9.49 -6.22 -3.20
C PHE A 56 10.34 -5.01 -2.88
N ARG A 57 10.40 -4.06 -3.81
CA ARG A 57 11.15 -2.83 -3.65
C ARG A 57 10.18 -1.69 -3.35
N PHE A 58 10.50 -0.96 -2.30
CA PHE A 58 9.79 0.26 -1.96
C PHE A 58 10.71 1.46 -2.15
N THR A 59 10.36 2.32 -3.09
CA THR A 59 11.10 3.56 -3.36
C THR A 59 10.34 4.71 -2.72
N LEU A 60 10.98 5.30 -1.70
CA LEU A 60 10.50 6.55 -1.10
C LEU A 60 10.62 7.67 -2.14
N PRO A 61 9.61 8.54 -2.26
CA PRO A 61 9.66 9.67 -3.18
C PRO A 61 10.79 10.61 -2.79
N ASP A 62 11.56 11.04 -3.80
CA ASP A 62 12.46 12.17 -3.65
C ASP A 62 11.62 13.45 -3.69
N SER A 63 11.82 14.34 -2.73
CA SER A 63 11.07 15.59 -2.61
C SER A 63 11.64 16.64 -3.54
N GLY A 64 11.36 16.52 -4.84
CA GLY A 64 11.58 17.61 -5.79
C GLY A 64 10.55 18.73 -5.58
N GLU A 65 10.99 19.99 -5.59
CA GLU A 65 10.08 21.15 -5.46
C GLU A 65 8.95 21.10 -6.52
N GLY A 66 7.70 20.98 -6.06
CA GLY A 66 6.49 21.19 -6.87
C GLY A 66 5.71 19.94 -7.30
N GLU A 67 6.20 18.72 -7.08
CA GLU A 67 5.43 17.50 -7.37
C GLU A 67 4.84 16.85 -6.11
N SER A 68 3.63 16.28 -6.23
CA SER A 68 3.11 15.35 -5.22
C SER A 68 4.13 14.20 -5.03
N PRO A 69 4.50 13.84 -3.78
CA PRO A 69 5.44 12.76 -3.52
C PRO A 69 4.87 11.43 -4.04
N LYS A 70 5.43 10.91 -5.14
CA LYS A 70 5.02 9.65 -5.78
C LYS A 70 5.81 8.48 -5.20
N MET A 71 5.19 7.71 -4.34
CA MET A 71 5.75 6.42 -3.90
C MET A 71 5.65 5.39 -5.01
N VAL A 72 6.67 4.55 -5.15
CA VAL A 72 6.67 3.43 -6.08
C VAL A 72 6.88 2.14 -5.29
N LEU A 73 5.90 1.24 -5.41
CA LEU A 73 5.97 -0.12 -4.93
C LEU A 73 6.12 -1.05 -6.13
N GLU A 74 7.26 -1.71 -6.23
CA GLU A 74 7.56 -2.68 -7.27
C GLU A 74 7.62 -4.07 -6.64
N MET A 75 6.83 -5.00 -7.14
CA MET A 75 6.80 -6.38 -6.68
C MET A 75 6.86 -7.31 -7.87
N ASP A 76 7.51 -8.46 -7.75
CA ASP A 76 7.46 -9.48 -8.79
C ASP A 76 6.03 -10.02 -8.95
N ASN A 77 5.71 -10.64 -10.07
CA ASN A 77 4.39 -11.23 -10.37
C ASN A 77 4.46 -12.77 -10.54
N THR A 78 5.34 -13.44 -9.82
CA THR A 78 5.59 -14.89 -10.03
C THR A 78 4.44 -15.77 -9.51
N GLY A 79 3.56 -15.24 -8.66
CA GLY A 79 2.46 -16.00 -8.04
C GLY A 79 1.17 -16.09 -8.85
N GLY A 80 0.96 -15.27 -9.89
CA GLY A 80 -0.24 -15.28 -10.75
C GLY A 80 -1.58 -14.93 -10.08
N ASP A 81 -1.71 -15.09 -8.76
CA ASP A 81 -2.95 -14.86 -8.01
C ASP A 81 -3.23 -13.36 -7.80
N ILE A 82 -2.18 -12.55 -7.58
CA ILE A 82 -2.33 -11.09 -7.35
C ILE A 82 -2.89 -10.42 -8.62
N LEU A 83 -2.40 -10.80 -9.80
CA LEU A 83 -2.87 -10.23 -11.06
C LEU A 83 -4.34 -10.58 -11.32
N ARG A 84 -4.75 -11.84 -11.13
CA ARG A 84 -6.15 -12.25 -11.31
C ARG A 84 -7.09 -11.48 -10.38
N GLU A 85 -6.66 -11.27 -9.13
CA GLU A 85 -7.44 -10.55 -8.14
C GLU A 85 -7.49 -9.05 -8.45
N LEU A 86 -6.40 -8.45 -8.95
CA LEU A 86 -6.44 -7.07 -9.46
C LEU A 86 -7.32 -6.91 -10.71
N GLU A 87 -7.32 -7.89 -11.62
CA GLU A 87 -8.23 -7.91 -12.79
C GLU A 87 -9.69 -8.15 -12.42
N SER A 88 -9.95 -8.76 -11.26
CA SER A 88 -11.31 -8.95 -10.73
C SER A 88 -11.97 -7.63 -10.36
N ILE A 89 -11.18 -6.58 -10.12
CA ILE A 89 -11.62 -5.22 -9.81
C ILE A 89 -12.12 -4.58 -11.12
N ARG A 90 -13.36 -4.90 -11.48
CA ARG A 90 -13.99 -4.45 -12.74
C ARG A 90 -14.79 -3.17 -12.62
N GLU A 91 -15.08 -2.69 -11.40
CA GLU A 91 -15.94 -1.54 -11.20
C GLU A 91 -15.14 -0.22 -11.15
N PRO A 92 -15.43 0.74 -12.05
CA PRO A 92 -14.78 2.05 -12.03
C PRO A 92 -15.22 2.82 -10.78
N GLY A 93 -14.30 2.95 -9.81
CA GLY A 93 -14.51 3.71 -8.57
C GLY A 93 -14.22 2.95 -7.28
N GLU A 94 -13.91 1.65 -7.35
CA GLU A 94 -13.39 0.91 -6.19
C GLU A 94 -11.90 1.22 -5.99
N GLU A 95 -11.53 1.53 -4.75
CA GLU A 95 -10.17 1.93 -4.38
C GLU A 95 -9.48 0.77 -3.67
N VAL A 96 -8.33 0.34 -4.21
CA VAL A 96 -7.46 -0.63 -3.55
C VAL A 96 -6.64 0.08 -2.48
N TRP A 97 -6.78 -0.34 -1.24
CA TRP A 97 -6.04 0.24 -0.12
C TRP A 97 -4.77 -0.55 0.16
N CYS A 98 -3.65 0.15 0.32
CA CYS A 98 -2.37 -0.42 0.70
C CYS A 98 -1.87 0.18 2.00
N SER A 99 -1.71 -0.68 3.00
CA SER A 99 -1.09 -0.38 4.27
C SER A 99 0.36 -0.86 4.27
N ILE A 100 1.29 0.09 4.20
CA ILE A 100 2.73 -0.15 4.35
C ILE A 100 3.07 -0.02 5.83
N ILE A 101 3.63 -1.06 6.41
CA ILE A 101 3.99 -1.13 7.83
C ILE A 101 5.49 -1.41 7.94
N MET A 102 6.21 -0.57 8.67
CA MET A 102 7.63 -0.79 8.97
C MET A 102 7.77 -1.40 10.35
N ILE A 103 8.47 -2.53 10.42
CA ILE A 103 8.81 -3.23 11.64
C ILE A 103 10.33 -3.39 11.78
N ASP A 104 10.78 -3.51 13.02
CA ASP A 104 12.15 -3.93 13.34
C ASP A 104 12.20 -5.47 13.34
N ARG A 105 13.27 -6.06 12.79
CA ARG A 105 13.42 -7.53 12.79
C ARG A 105 13.47 -8.13 14.19
N SER A 106 14.01 -7.39 15.17
CA SER A 106 14.12 -7.83 16.56
C SER A 106 12.77 -7.83 17.29
N MET A 107 11.81 -7.00 16.84
CA MET A 107 10.52 -6.77 17.49
C MET A 107 9.40 -6.67 16.45
N PRO A 108 8.99 -7.80 15.83
CA PRO A 108 8.02 -7.79 14.74
C PRO A 108 6.62 -7.30 15.16
N ASP A 109 6.27 -7.37 16.45
CA ASP A 109 4.95 -6.93 16.95
C ASP A 109 4.81 -5.40 17.11
N ILE A 110 5.94 -4.67 17.06
CA ILE A 110 5.97 -3.21 17.19
C ILE A 110 5.95 -2.60 15.79
N HIS A 111 4.79 -2.05 15.42
CA HIS A 111 4.63 -1.28 14.18
C HIS A 111 5.18 0.13 14.39
N THR A 112 6.40 0.37 13.92
CA THR A 112 7.08 1.66 14.06
C THR A 112 6.44 2.73 13.18
N MET A 113 6.09 2.35 11.96
CA MET A 113 5.40 3.21 11.00
C MET A 113 4.29 2.41 10.36
N LYS A 114 3.12 3.02 10.21
CA LYS A 114 2.02 2.52 9.38
C LYS A 114 1.55 3.65 8.50
N LEU A 115 1.55 3.43 7.20
CA LEU A 115 1.09 4.36 6.19
C LEU A 115 0.04 3.66 5.33
N SER A 116 -1.18 4.19 5.31
CA SER A 116 -2.28 3.65 4.51
C SER A 116 -2.57 4.61 3.37
N LEU A 117 -2.42 4.15 2.13
CA LEU A 117 -2.62 4.94 0.92
C LEU A 117 -3.41 4.12 -0.09
N PRO A 118 -4.32 4.76 -0.85
CA PRO A 118 -4.94 4.08 -1.98
C PRO A 118 -3.88 3.88 -3.08
N ILE A 119 -3.90 2.72 -3.72
CA ILE A 119 -3.05 2.41 -4.87
C ILE A 119 -3.82 2.78 -6.14
N SER A 120 -3.16 3.57 -6.98
CA SER A 120 -3.45 3.53 -8.42
C SER A 120 -2.48 2.53 -9.05
N VAL A 121 -3.00 1.42 -9.58
CA VAL A 121 -2.15 0.43 -10.28
C VAL A 121 -1.72 1.07 -11.59
N VAL A 122 -0.41 1.12 -11.84
CA VAL A 122 0.13 1.91 -12.96
C VAL A 122 0.61 1.05 -14.11
N ALA A 123 1.23 -0.09 -13.82
CA ALA A 123 1.70 -1.01 -14.85
C ALA A 123 1.78 -2.43 -14.30
N VAL A 124 1.36 -3.39 -15.12
CA VAL A 124 1.57 -4.81 -14.88
C VAL A 124 2.34 -5.34 -16.08
N ASP A 125 3.52 -5.89 -15.82
CA ASP A 125 4.29 -6.68 -16.75
C ASP A 125 4.13 -8.17 -16.43
N SER A 126 4.48 -9.03 -17.38
CA SER A 126 4.39 -10.50 -17.22
C SER A 126 5.16 -11.05 -16.02
N SER A 127 6.14 -10.30 -15.50
CA SER A 127 6.99 -10.68 -14.37
C SER A 127 6.97 -9.70 -13.20
N SER A 128 6.42 -8.49 -13.33
CA SER A 128 6.44 -7.48 -12.26
C SER A 128 5.16 -6.63 -12.25
N ILE A 129 4.76 -6.20 -11.06
CA ILE A 129 3.64 -5.30 -10.82
C ILE A 129 4.21 -4.01 -10.22
N MET A 130 3.90 -2.88 -10.86
CA MET A 130 4.25 -1.56 -10.37
C MET A 130 3.00 -0.81 -9.92
N ALA A 131 2.93 -0.57 -8.62
CA ALA A 131 1.88 0.16 -7.95
C ALA A 131 2.38 1.53 -7.49
N LYS A 132 1.58 2.58 -7.69
CA LYS A 132 1.85 3.91 -7.13
C LYS A 132 0.83 4.24 -6.05
N PRO A 133 1.15 3.99 -4.77
CA PRO A 133 0.32 4.46 -3.68
C PRO A 133 0.41 5.99 -3.59
N SER A 134 -0.72 6.68 -3.77
CA SER A 134 -0.78 8.13 -3.62
C SER A 134 -2.17 8.60 -3.23
N MET A 135 -2.26 9.72 -2.51
CA MET A 135 -3.55 10.30 -2.14
C MET A 135 -4.19 11.07 -3.31
N ASP A 136 -3.50 11.24 -4.44
CA ASP A 136 -3.99 12.03 -5.58
C ASP A 136 -5.33 11.51 -6.12
N SER A 137 -5.55 10.20 -6.10
CA SER A 137 -6.82 9.60 -6.53
C SER A 137 -8.01 10.14 -5.73
N ILE A 138 -7.85 10.21 -4.40
CA ILE A 138 -8.89 10.73 -3.50
C ILE A 138 -8.97 12.26 -3.60
N LEU A 139 -7.83 12.95 -3.64
CA LEU A 139 -7.78 14.41 -3.64
C LEU A 139 -8.27 15.03 -4.96
N ASN A 140 -8.06 14.35 -6.09
CA ASN A 140 -8.54 14.79 -7.40
C ASN A 140 -9.96 14.29 -7.70
N ARG A 141 -10.59 13.51 -6.80
CA ARG A 141 -11.98 13.10 -6.93
C ARG A 141 -12.90 14.25 -6.55
N SER A 142 -14.05 14.33 -7.23
CA SER A 142 -15.07 15.31 -6.83
C SER A 142 -15.55 15.03 -5.41
N ALA A 143 -15.61 16.07 -4.59
CA ALA A 143 -16.05 15.99 -3.19
C ALA A 143 -17.49 15.45 -3.05
N VAL A 144 -18.30 15.56 -4.10
CA VAL A 144 -19.70 15.10 -4.11
C VAL A 144 -19.90 14.12 -5.27
N THR A 145 -20.27 12.89 -4.95
CA THR A 145 -20.56 11.86 -5.97
C THR A 145 -21.94 12.03 -6.59
N LEU A 146 -22.89 12.60 -5.85
CA LEU A 146 -24.23 12.92 -6.36
C LEU A 146 -24.24 14.29 -7.03
N ARG A 147 -24.29 14.30 -8.35
CA ARG A 147 -24.50 15.53 -9.12
C ARG A 147 -25.99 15.82 -9.27
N TYR A 148 -26.34 17.09 -9.23
CA TYR A 148 -27.68 17.56 -9.56
C TYR A 148 -27.80 17.64 -11.09
N ASP A 149 -28.52 16.69 -11.69
CA ASP A 149 -28.69 16.56 -13.14
C ASP A 149 -30.13 16.12 -13.48
N LYS A 150 -30.51 16.19 -14.77
CA LYS A 150 -31.87 15.87 -15.22
C LYS A 150 -32.34 14.47 -14.81
N ARG A 151 -31.43 13.53 -14.58
CA ARG A 151 -31.74 12.16 -14.16
C ARG A 151 -31.97 12.07 -12.66
N THR A 152 -31.17 12.78 -11.86
CA THR A 152 -31.24 12.75 -10.39
C THR A 152 -32.27 13.71 -9.81
N ALA A 153 -32.64 14.77 -10.55
CA ALA A 153 -33.62 15.77 -10.12
C ALA A 153 -34.53 16.26 -11.26
N PRO A 154 -35.42 15.40 -11.79
CA PRO A 154 -36.25 15.74 -12.95
C PRO A 154 -37.24 16.90 -12.70
N GLY A 155 -37.62 17.15 -11.44
CA GLY A 155 -38.62 18.17 -11.09
C GLY A 155 -38.16 19.63 -11.23
N ILE A 156 -36.86 19.89 -11.36
CA ILE A 156 -36.32 21.27 -11.46
C ILE A 156 -35.92 21.63 -12.92
N PHE A 157 -35.69 20.64 -13.78
CA PHE A 157 -35.16 20.86 -15.14
C PHE A 157 -36.22 20.69 -16.25
N GLN A 158 -37.45 21.11 -15.96
CA GLN A 158 -38.58 21.05 -16.91
C GLN A 158 -38.32 21.90 -18.17
#